data_AF-A0A0N4W417-F1
#
_entry.id   AF-A0A0N4W417-F1
#
_cell.length_a   1.000
_cell.length_b   1.000
_cell.length_c   1.000
_cell.angle_alpha   90.00
_cell.angle_beta   90.00
_cell.angle_gamma   90.00
#
_symmetry.space_group_name_H-M   'P 1'
#
loop_
_entity.id
_entity.type
_entity.pdbx_description
1 polymer ?
#
loop_
_entity_poly.entity_id
_entity_poly.type
_entity_poly.pdbx_seq_one_letter_code
_entity_poly.pdbx_strand_id
1 'polypeptide(L)'
;LRASSLLPRGPDPKKIDPITKCQTEGYRPEMRQPRTPLGAPLKKDIPSRWNSECDAAFERAKEKLALDVLLTHYNPDLPIVVASDASDYGIGAIISHCYPDGSEKAVYHASRSLGATEKNYGQIEKEGLALVYAVLPIRLWTPLHTSHRP
;
A
#
# COMPACT_ATOMS: atom_id res chain seq x y z
N LEU A 1 5.73 -6.78 40.38
CA LEU A 1 4.75 -5.66 40.37
C LEU A 1 4.42 -5.35 38.92
N ARG A 2 3.14 -5.35 38.58
CA ARG A 2 2.58 -5.35 37.21
C ARG A 2 2.79 -4.00 36.52
N ALA A 3 3.18 -4.04 35.25
CA ALA A 3 2.94 -2.97 34.28
C ALA A 3 2.74 -3.62 32.89
N SER A 4 1.62 -4.33 32.71
CA SER A 4 1.23 -4.94 31.42
C SER A 4 -0.26 -4.71 31.13
N SER A 5 -0.75 -3.49 31.43
CA SER A 5 -2.18 -3.16 31.34
C SER A 5 -2.47 -1.85 30.62
N LEU A 6 -1.57 -1.34 29.78
CA LEU A 6 -1.80 -0.11 29.00
C LEU A 6 -1.37 -0.23 27.53
N LEU A 7 -1.55 -1.41 26.93
CA LEU A 7 -1.85 -1.40 25.50
C LEU A 7 -3.35 -1.09 25.37
N PRO A 8 -3.76 -0.10 24.57
CA PRO A 8 -5.17 0.16 24.34
C PRO A 8 -5.82 -1.14 23.89
N ARG A 9 -6.88 -1.56 24.58
CA ARG A 9 -7.70 -2.68 24.14
C ARG A 9 -8.14 -2.37 22.71
N GLY A 10 -7.72 -3.21 21.77
CA GLY A 10 -8.12 -3.09 20.38
C GLY A 10 -9.65 -3.01 20.26
N PRO A 11 -10.16 -2.37 19.20
CA PRO A 11 -11.60 -2.18 19.03
C PRO A 11 -12.34 -3.53 19.06
N ASP A 12 -13.53 -3.53 19.67
CA ASP A 12 -14.37 -4.72 19.84
C ASP A 12 -14.68 -5.35 18.46
N PRO A 13 -14.34 -6.64 18.21
CA PRO A 13 -14.45 -7.28 16.90
C PRO A 13 -15.85 -7.27 16.30
N LYS A 14 -16.89 -7.06 17.12
CA LYS A 14 -18.29 -6.97 16.67
C LYS A 14 -18.73 -5.56 16.27
N LYS A 15 -17.86 -4.56 16.42
CA LYS A 15 -18.18 -3.13 16.22
C LYS A 15 -17.17 -2.40 15.33
N ILE A 16 -16.36 -3.16 14.59
CA ILE A 16 -15.36 -2.62 13.68
C ILE A 16 -16.07 -2.23 12.39
N ASP A 17 -15.98 -0.96 12.01
CA ASP A 17 -16.47 -0.47 10.73
C ASP A 17 -15.63 -1.05 9.57
N PRO A 18 -16.17 -1.12 8.35
CA PRO A 18 -15.48 -1.75 7.22
C PRO A 18 -14.09 -1.16 6.94
N ILE A 19 -13.88 0.13 7.22
CA ILE A 19 -12.60 0.82 7.01
C ILE A 19 -11.59 0.37 8.05
N THR A 20 -11.95 0.40 9.34
CA THR A 20 -11.06 -0.10 10.41
C THR A 20 -10.76 -1.59 10.23
N LYS A 21 -11.72 -2.39 9.77
CA LYS A 21 -11.53 -3.82 9.51
C LYS A 21 -10.49 -4.05 8.41
N CYS A 22 -10.65 -3.35 7.28
CA CYS A 22 -9.72 -3.37 6.15
C CYS A 22 -8.28 -3.00 6.58
N GLN A 23 -8.12 -1.97 7.42
CA GLN A 23 -6.81 -1.52 7.91
C GLN A 23 -6.12 -2.56 8.82
N THR A 24 -6.88 -3.34 9.59
CA THR A 24 -6.32 -4.36 10.49
C THR A 24 -5.97 -5.67 9.79
N GLU A 25 -6.61 -5.97 8.65
CA GLU A 25 -6.47 -7.25 7.92
C GLU A 25 -5.53 -7.15 6.69
N GLY A 26 -4.99 -5.97 6.37
CA GLY A 26 -4.07 -5.73 5.24
C GLY A 26 -2.73 -6.48 5.29
N TYR A 27 -2.43 -7.21 6.38
CA TYR A 27 -1.26 -8.06 6.46
C TYR A 27 -1.51 -9.39 5.73
N ARG A 28 -0.90 -9.56 4.54
CA ARG A 28 -0.94 -10.80 3.73
C ARG A 28 0.19 -11.78 4.14
N PRO A 29 -0.05 -12.77 5.03
CA PRO A 29 0.99 -13.71 5.47
C PRO A 29 1.51 -14.62 4.33
N GLU A 30 0.73 -14.81 3.27
CA GLU A 30 1.03 -15.69 2.13
C GLU A 30 2.22 -15.22 1.29
N MET A 31 2.52 -13.91 1.34
CA MET A 31 3.70 -13.31 0.71
C MET A 31 5.00 -13.62 1.45
N ARG A 32 4.96 -14.32 2.60
CA ARG A 32 6.16 -14.64 3.38
C ARG A 32 7.00 -15.74 2.72
N GLN A 33 6.36 -16.73 2.09
CA GLN A 33 7.06 -17.86 1.46
C GLN A 33 7.97 -17.47 0.29
N PRO A 34 7.56 -16.63 -0.69
CA PRO A 34 8.45 -16.21 -1.77
C PRO A 34 9.58 -15.27 -1.32
N ARG A 35 9.48 -14.64 -0.14
CA ARG A 35 10.51 -13.73 0.39
C ARG A 35 11.73 -14.43 0.98
N THR A 36 11.60 -15.69 1.40
CA THR A 36 12.69 -16.43 2.07
C THR A 36 14.00 -16.49 1.26
N PRO A 37 14.00 -16.89 -0.03
CA PRO A 37 15.22 -16.90 -0.85
C PRO A 37 15.73 -15.49 -1.17
N LEU A 38 14.86 -14.48 -1.24
CA LEU A 38 15.23 -13.07 -1.44
C LEU A 38 15.86 -12.42 -0.20
N GLY A 39 15.70 -13.03 0.99
CA GLY A 39 16.25 -12.51 2.24
C GLY A 39 17.72 -12.86 2.49
N ALA A 40 18.23 -13.92 1.86
CA ALA A 40 19.62 -14.36 2.04
C ALA A 40 20.66 -13.38 1.43
N PRO A 41 20.44 -12.80 0.23
CA PRO A 41 21.36 -11.82 -0.36
C PRO A 41 21.34 -10.45 0.33
N LEU A 42 20.31 -10.14 1.12
CA LEU A 42 20.14 -8.85 1.81
C LEU A 42 20.87 -8.77 3.17
N LYS A 43 21.58 -9.82 3.58
CA LYS A 43 22.34 -9.85 4.85
C LYS A 43 23.67 -9.12 4.68
N LYS A 44 23.96 -8.21 5.62
CA LYS A 44 25.05 -7.21 5.58
C LYS A 44 26.47 -7.79 5.41
N ASP A 45 26.66 -9.08 5.66
CA ASP A 45 27.98 -9.74 5.68
C ASP A 45 28.11 -10.94 4.72
N ILE A 46 27.18 -11.12 3.77
CA ILE A 46 27.25 -12.19 2.77
C ILE A 46 27.45 -11.55 1.39
N PRO A 47 28.48 -11.92 0.62
CA PRO A 47 28.58 -11.49 -0.77
C PRO A 47 27.33 -11.99 -1.51
N SER A 48 26.44 -11.05 -1.83
CA SER A 48 25.14 -11.29 -2.45
C SER A 48 25.33 -11.96 -3.81
N ARG A 49 25.20 -13.29 -3.85
CA ARG A 49 25.22 -14.06 -5.09
C ARG A 49 23.79 -14.33 -5.51
N TRP A 50 23.28 -13.47 -6.39
CA TRP A 50 22.01 -13.70 -7.06
C TRP A 50 22.10 -15.01 -7.85
N ASN A 51 21.18 -15.94 -7.59
CA ASN A 51 21.16 -17.27 -8.20
C ASN A 51 19.80 -17.55 -8.86
N SER A 52 19.70 -18.65 -9.60
CA SER A 52 18.47 -19.04 -10.30
C SER A 52 17.28 -19.28 -9.37
N GLU A 53 17.52 -19.63 -8.10
CA GLU A 53 16.46 -19.75 -7.08
C GLU A 53 15.90 -18.38 -6.67
N CYS A 54 16.76 -17.36 -6.59
CA CYS A 54 16.34 -15.97 -6.39
C CYS A 54 15.52 -15.47 -7.58
N ASP A 55 15.94 -15.77 -8.82
CA ASP A 55 15.18 -15.44 -10.03
C ASP A 55 13.79 -16.07 -9.99
N ALA A 56 13.70 -17.39 -9.78
CA ALA A 56 12.43 -18.10 -9.72
C ALA A 56 11.52 -17.59 -8.60
N ALA A 57 12.10 -17.21 -7.45
CA ALA A 57 11.34 -16.62 -6.35
C ALA A 57 10.86 -15.20 -6.65
N PHE A 58 11.68 -14.39 -7.33
CA PHE A 58 11.31 -13.06 -7.77
C PHE A 58 10.19 -13.09 -8.82
N GLU A 59 10.28 -14.00 -9.79
CA GLU A 59 9.20 -14.22 -10.77
C GLU A 59 7.89 -14.64 -10.09
N ARG A 60 7.94 -15.63 -9.17
CA ARG A 60 6.74 -16.02 -8.40
C ARG A 60 6.17 -14.88 -7.56
N ALA A 61 7.05 -14.02 -7.00
CA ALA A 61 6.61 -12.84 -6.26
C ALA A 61 5.91 -11.84 -7.18
N LYS A 62 6.45 -11.59 -8.38
CA LYS A 62 5.82 -10.73 -9.39
C LYS A 62 4.48 -11.27 -9.86
N GLU A 63 4.39 -12.56 -10.15
CA GLU A 63 3.13 -13.21 -10.55
C GLU A 63 2.07 -13.09 -9.45
N LYS A 64 2.43 -13.38 -8.20
CA LYS A 64 1.52 -13.21 -7.06
C LYS A 64 1.10 -11.76 -6.86
N LEU A 65 2.03 -10.81 -6.97
CA LEU A 65 1.72 -9.39 -6.91
C LEU A 65 0.81 -8.97 -8.06
N ALA A 66 1.04 -9.44 -9.29
CA ALA A 66 0.19 -9.11 -10.43
C ALA A 66 -1.24 -9.66 -10.29
N LEU A 67 -1.39 -10.84 -9.69
CA LEU A 67 -2.70 -11.45 -9.42
C LEU A 67 -3.43 -10.78 -8.26
N ASP A 68 -2.72 -10.39 -7.20
CA ASP A 68 -3.30 -9.74 -6.02
C ASP A 68 -3.56 -8.23 -6.26
N VAL A 69 -2.76 -7.60 -7.12
CA VAL A 69 -2.92 -6.22 -7.63
C VAL A 69 -3.88 -6.21 -8.84
N LEU A 70 -4.98 -6.95 -8.76
CA LEU A 70 -6.07 -6.77 -9.70
C LEU A 70 -6.72 -5.41 -9.42
N LEU A 71 -6.29 -4.42 -10.20
CA LEU A 71 -6.86 -3.07 -10.17
C LEU A 71 -8.38 -3.15 -10.38
N THR A 72 -9.13 -2.50 -9.49
CA THR A 72 -10.57 -2.34 -9.65
C THR A 72 -10.92 -0.95 -10.16
N HIS A 73 -12.09 -0.81 -10.76
CA HIS A 73 -12.57 0.49 -11.20
C HIS A 73 -12.91 1.38 -10.01
N TYR A 74 -12.58 2.66 -10.13
CA TYR A 74 -12.97 3.66 -9.15
C TYR A 74 -14.50 3.79 -9.12
N ASN A 75 -15.09 3.67 -7.93
CA ASN A 75 -16.50 3.90 -7.66
C ASN A 75 -16.64 4.99 -6.58
N PRO A 76 -17.24 6.15 -6.88
CA PRO A 76 -17.39 7.24 -5.93
C PRO A 76 -18.30 6.92 -4.73
N ASP A 77 -19.16 5.89 -4.84
CA ASP A 77 -20.06 5.47 -3.77
C ASP A 77 -19.37 4.56 -2.73
N LEU A 78 -18.16 4.08 -3.03
CA LEU A 78 -17.38 3.23 -2.13
C LEU A 78 -16.34 4.07 -1.37
N PRO A 79 -16.12 3.78 -0.07
CA PRO A 79 -15.07 4.43 0.69
C PRO A 79 -13.71 4.11 0.07
N ILE A 80 -12.83 5.11 0.08
CA ILE A 80 -11.44 4.96 -0.34
C ILE A 80 -10.52 5.01 0.88
N VAL A 81 -9.48 4.18 0.83
CA VAL A 81 -8.34 4.24 1.75
C VAL A 81 -7.10 4.54 0.94
N VAL A 82 -6.28 5.45 1.47
CA VAL A 82 -5.00 5.80 0.87
C VAL A 82 -3.91 5.41 1.85
N ALA A 83 -3.01 4.53 1.40
CA ALA A 83 -1.81 4.18 2.13
C ALA A 83 -0.61 4.80 1.41
N SER A 84 0.27 5.48 2.15
CA SER A 84 1.49 6.06 1.61
C SER A 84 2.71 5.55 2.36
N ASP A 85 3.81 5.38 1.65
CA ASP A 85 5.12 5.09 2.20
C ASP A 85 6.18 5.93 1.47
N ALA A 86 7.24 6.26 2.19
CA ALA A 86 8.33 7.05 1.65
C ALA A 86 9.68 6.50 2.08
N SER A 87 10.65 6.63 1.19
CA SER A 87 12.06 6.33 1.44
C SER A 87 12.91 7.54 1.09
N ASP A 88 14.21 7.44 1.37
CA ASP A 88 15.18 8.46 0.95
C ASP A 88 15.29 8.63 -0.58
N TYR A 89 14.81 7.66 -1.35
CA TYR A 89 14.96 7.62 -2.80
C TYR A 89 13.67 7.91 -3.57
N GLY A 90 12.52 7.61 -2.98
CA GLY A 90 11.25 7.61 -3.68
C GLY A 90 10.06 7.58 -2.75
N ILE A 91 8.91 7.90 -3.32
CA ILE A 91 7.61 7.87 -2.66
C ILE A 91 6.69 6.88 -3.35
N GLY A 92 5.81 6.26 -2.57
CA GLY A 92 4.80 5.34 -3.03
C GLY A 92 3.49 5.57 -2.30
N ALA A 93 2.37 5.41 -3.00
CA ALA A 93 1.06 5.42 -2.41
C ALA A 93 0.10 4.53 -3.20
N ILE A 94 -0.89 3.99 -2.51
CA ILE A 94 -1.91 3.11 -3.06
C ILE A 94 -3.26 3.67 -2.63
N ILE A 95 -4.16 3.80 -3.59
CA ILE A 95 -5.58 4.07 -3.35
C ILE A 95 -6.32 2.76 -3.53
N SER A 96 -7.15 2.43 -2.56
CA SER A 96 -7.96 1.22 -2.57
C SER A 96 -9.41 1.51 -2.18
N HIS A 97 -10.32 0.66 -2.65
CA HIS A 97 -11.68 0.60 -2.11
C HIS A 97 -11.75 -0.37 -0.94
N CYS A 98 -12.50 0.03 0.09
CA CYS A 98 -12.95 -0.88 1.14
C CYS A 98 -14.38 -1.32 0.83
N TYR A 99 -14.58 -2.62 0.64
CA TYR A 99 -15.90 -3.17 0.44
C TYR A 99 -16.60 -3.47 1.78
N PRO A 100 -17.94 -3.59 1.80
CA PRO A 100 -18.69 -3.89 3.02
C PRO A 100 -18.29 -5.21 3.72
N ASP A 101 -17.72 -6.15 2.98
CA ASP A 101 -17.18 -7.41 3.53
C ASP A 101 -15.86 -7.23 4.28
N GLY A 102 -15.25 -6.04 4.20
CA GLY A 102 -13.94 -5.69 4.76
C GLY A 102 -12.79 -5.97 3.81
N SER A 103 -13.05 -6.44 2.58
CA SER A 103 -12.01 -6.65 1.58
C SER A 103 -11.51 -5.33 1.02
N GLU A 104 -10.20 -5.28 0.75
CA GLU A 104 -9.54 -4.16 0.11
C GLU A 104 -9.20 -4.53 -1.33
N LYS A 105 -9.49 -3.65 -2.29
CA LYS A 105 -8.99 -3.77 -3.66
C LYS A 105 -8.37 -2.48 -4.13
N ALA A 106 -7.14 -2.57 -4.64
CA ALA A 106 -6.43 -1.43 -5.18
C ALA A 106 -7.15 -0.87 -6.41
N VAL A 107 -7.26 0.45 -6.48
CA VAL A 107 -7.80 1.22 -7.60
C VAL A 107 -6.66 1.83 -8.40
N TYR A 108 -5.64 2.32 -7.70
CA TYR A 108 -4.52 3.03 -8.32
C TYR A 108 -3.26 2.94 -7.46
N HIS A 109 -2.12 2.68 -8.12
CA HIS A 109 -0.80 2.77 -7.52
C HIS A 109 -0.08 4.00 -8.06
N ALA A 110 0.44 4.81 -7.17
CA ALA A 110 1.23 5.99 -7.48
C ALA A 110 2.62 5.81 -6.90
N SER A 111 3.65 5.81 -7.74
CA SER A 111 5.03 5.82 -7.27
C SER A 111 5.91 6.68 -8.16
N ARG A 112 6.91 7.33 -7.56
CA ARG A 112 7.95 8.04 -8.29
C ARG A 112 9.20 8.23 -7.44
N SER A 113 10.34 8.40 -8.12
CA SER A 113 11.58 8.81 -7.47
C SER A 113 11.51 10.27 -7.02
N LEU A 114 12.20 10.58 -5.92
CA LEU A 114 12.34 11.94 -5.40
C LEU A 114 13.39 12.72 -6.19
N GLY A 115 13.08 13.98 -6.50
CA GLY A 115 14.05 14.94 -7.04
C GLY A 115 15.10 15.35 -6.01
N ALA A 116 16.18 16.01 -6.46
CA ALA A 116 17.30 16.40 -5.58
C ALA A 116 16.86 17.23 -4.37
N THR A 117 15.92 18.17 -4.57
CA THR A 117 15.36 18.98 -3.49
C THR A 117 14.42 18.17 -2.58
N GLU A 118 13.59 17.31 -3.15
CA GLU A 118 12.59 16.53 -2.40
C GLU A 118 13.23 15.45 -1.53
N LYS A 119 14.44 14.99 -1.87
CA LYS A 119 15.23 14.08 -1.01
C LYS A 119 15.58 14.67 0.34
N ASN A 120 15.70 16.01 0.41
CA ASN A 120 16.02 16.73 1.64
C ASN A 120 14.80 16.97 2.54
N TYR A 121 13.59 16.62 2.08
CA TYR A 121 12.38 16.71 2.89
C TYR A 121 12.44 15.71 4.06
N GLY A 122 11.80 16.07 5.17
CA GLY A 122 11.58 15.17 6.29
C GLY A 122 10.70 13.98 5.88
N GLN A 123 10.79 12.87 6.61
CA GLN A 123 10.02 11.65 6.31
C GLN A 123 8.52 11.92 6.22
N ILE A 124 7.97 12.68 7.17
CA ILE A 124 6.55 13.06 7.20
C ILE A 124 6.16 13.89 5.97
N GLU A 125 7.04 14.79 5.53
CA GLU A 125 6.81 15.62 4.34
C GLU A 125 6.83 14.77 3.06
N LYS A 126 7.73 13.77 2.98
CA LYS A 126 7.78 12.81 1.87
C LYS A 126 6.52 11.95 1.81
N GLU A 127 6.03 11.46 2.95
CA GLU A 127 4.76 10.73 3.03
C GLU A 127 3.57 11.62 2.61
N GLY A 128 3.53 12.88 3.07
CA GLY A 128 2.55 13.86 2.62
C GLY A 128 2.61 14.12 1.11
N LEU A 129 3.81 14.22 0.54
CA LEU A 129 4.02 14.35 -0.90
C LEU A 129 3.49 13.13 -1.67
N ALA A 130 3.67 11.92 -1.11
CA ALA A 130 3.14 10.68 -1.68
C ALA A 130 1.60 10.69 -1.72
N LEU A 131 0.95 11.14 -0.64
CA LEU A 131 -0.51 11.29 -0.56
C LEU A 131 -1.03 12.27 -1.60
N VAL A 132 -0.43 13.46 -1.70
CA VAL A 132 -0.83 14.46 -2.69
C VAL A 132 -0.65 13.91 -4.10
N TYR A 133 0.48 13.25 -4.37
CA TYR A 133 0.76 12.66 -5.68
C TYR A 133 -0.27 11.59 -6.07
N ALA A 134 -0.73 10.78 -5.11
CA ALA A 134 -1.74 9.75 -5.37
C ALA A 134 -3.15 10.32 -5.58
N VAL A 135 -3.55 11.34 -4.82
CA VAL A 135 -4.94 11.85 -4.84
C VAL A 135 -5.21 12.80 -6.01
N LEU A 136 -4.19 13.52 -6.49
CA LEU A 136 -4.35 14.49 -7.59
C LEU A 136 -5.02 13.90 -8.86
N PRO A 137 -4.62 12.71 -9.37
CA PRO A 137 -5.29 12.08 -10.52
C PRO A 137 -6.78 11.78 -10.32
N ILE A 138 -7.21 11.38 -9.12
CA ILE A 138 -8.62 11.04 -8.85
C ILE A 138 -9.54 12.24 -9.10
N ARG A 139 -9.05 13.45 -8.80
CA ARG A 139 -9.84 14.68 -9.02
C ARG A 139 -10.22 14.86 -10.50
N LEU A 140 -9.49 14.26 -11.43
CA LEU A 140 -9.81 14.28 -12.87
C LEU A 140 -10.74 13.13 -13.29
N TRP A 141 -10.97 12.14 -12.44
CA TRP A 141 -11.80 10.97 -12.73
C TRP A 141 -13.26 11.14 -12.28
N THR A 142 -13.56 12.15 -11.46
CA THR A 142 -14.95 12.51 -11.17
C THR A 142 -15.59 13.12 -12.43
N PRO A 143 -16.76 12.63 -12.88
CA PRO A 143 -17.44 13.21 -14.02
C PRO A 143 -17.71 14.70 -13.78
N LEU A 144 -17.24 15.56 -14.69
CA LEU A 144 -17.73 16.93 -14.76
C LEU A 144 -19.21 16.83 -15.13
N HIS A 145 -20.11 16.96 -14.15
CA HIS A 145 -21.52 17.19 -14.42
C HIS A 145 -21.66 18.56 -15.09
N THR A 146 -21.57 18.59 -16.42
CA THR A 146 -21.98 19.76 -17.18
C THR A 146 -23.50 19.82 -17.09
N SER A 147 -24.04 20.86 -16.45
CA SER A 147 -25.47 21.09 -16.24
C SER A 147 -26.25 21.41 -17.53
N HIS A 148 -25.68 21.16 -18.71
CA HIS A 148 -26.38 21.35 -19.97
C HIS A 148 -27.26 20.14 -20.25
N ARG A 149 -28.57 20.32 -20.05
CA ARG A 149 -29.59 19.46 -20.65
C ARG A 149 -29.88 19.95 -22.07
N PRO A 150 -30.04 19.05 -23.06
CA PRO A 150 -30.53 19.40 -24.39
C PRO A 150 -31.97 19.91 -24.35
#